data_AF-A0AAW0DMS7-F1
#
_entry.id   AF-A0AAW0DMS7-F1
#
_cell.length_a   1.000
_cell.length_b   1.000
_cell.length_c   1.000
_cell.angle_alpha   90.00
_cell.angle_beta   90.00
_cell.angle_gamma   90.00
#
_symmetry.space_group_name_H-M   'P 1'
#
loop_
_entity.id
_entity.type
_entity.pdbx_description
1 polymer ?
#
loop_
_entity_poly.entity_id
_entity_poly.type
_entity_poly.pdbx_seq_one_letter_code
_entity_poly.pdbx_strand_id
1 'polypeptide(L)'
;MAFSSVGRKKVAVHLFLLLINIVVLALSTRVNQFQEFFFIADRFPFILSIITFAVLGLMTLVDFVTNSSYTGRPQFELGVFSVLGIFWLAFNAFSSSRWNGVPFNCASEIPSDFPDTLQWCQELAALRIFVWVEWIIILLTALVTLQYTLSQSNSGNKHVFDGPLSRYEPSRGQHNITTNVNNYPFGNNEYYEKNSY
;
A
#
# COMPACT_ATOMS: atom_id res chain seq x y z
N MET A 1 -2.78 20.74 -8.86
CA MET A 1 -2.25 19.52 -9.50
C MET A 1 -3.38 18.51 -9.57
N ALA A 2 -3.77 18.03 -10.75
CA ALA A 2 -4.90 17.11 -10.89
C ALA A 2 -4.41 15.66 -10.80
N PHE A 3 -4.99 14.87 -9.89
CA PHE A 3 -4.76 13.42 -9.82
C PHE A 3 -5.48 12.72 -10.97
N SER A 4 -4.88 11.66 -11.51
CA SER A 4 -5.56 10.81 -12.49
C SER A 4 -6.73 10.06 -11.83
N SER A 5 -7.66 9.52 -12.62
CA SER A 5 -8.75 8.70 -12.07
C SER A 5 -8.24 7.52 -11.24
N VAL A 6 -7.16 6.88 -11.71
CA VAL A 6 -6.48 5.79 -11.00
C VAL A 6 -5.78 6.32 -9.76
N GLY A 7 -5.10 7.46 -9.87
CA GLY A 7 -4.44 8.10 -8.74
C GLY A 7 -5.39 8.47 -7.59
N ARG A 8 -6.59 8.95 -7.89
CA ARG A 8 -7.62 9.22 -6.88
C ARG A 8 -8.04 7.95 -6.13
N LYS A 9 -8.24 6.84 -6.85
CA LYS A 9 -8.57 5.55 -6.22
C LYS A 9 -7.43 5.05 -5.34
N LYS A 10 -6.19 5.12 -5.84
CA LYS A 10 -4.99 4.78 -5.09
C LYS A 10 -4.89 5.58 -3.78
N VAL A 11 -4.98 6.90 -3.85
CA VAL A 11 -4.90 7.78 -2.68
C VAL A 11 -6.04 7.47 -1.70
N ALA A 12 -7.26 7.25 -2.18
CA ALA A 12 -8.38 6.86 -1.33
C ALA A 12 -8.10 5.55 -0.57
N VAL A 13 -7.51 4.54 -1.22
CA VAL A 13 -7.11 3.28 -0.58
C VAL A 13 -6.03 3.50 0.48
N HIS A 14 -5.03 4.36 0.22
CA HIS A 14 -3.97 4.66 1.19
C HIS A 14 -4.53 5.39 2.42
N LEU A 15 -5.43 6.36 2.22
CA LEU A 15 -6.10 7.06 3.31
C LEU A 15 -7.00 6.14 4.13
N PHE A 16 -7.72 5.23 3.45
CA PHE A 16 -8.52 4.21 4.13
C PHE A 16 -7.66 3.26 4.95
N LEU A 17 -6.52 2.81 4.40
CA LEU A 17 -5.57 1.97 5.12
C LEU A 17 -4.98 2.70 6.34
N LEU A 18 -4.63 3.99 6.21
CA LEU A 18 -4.20 4.82 7.34
C LEU A 18 -5.28 4.93 8.43
N LEU A 19 -6.54 5.08 8.06
CA LEU A 19 -7.64 5.13 9.01
C LEU A 19 -7.78 3.82 9.80
N ILE A 20 -7.77 2.67 9.11
CA ILE A 20 -7.83 1.36 9.75
C ILE A 20 -6.62 1.15 10.66
N ASN A 21 -5.42 1.53 10.21
CA ASN A 21 -4.20 1.42 11.01
C ASN A 21 -4.25 2.30 12.27
N ILE A 22 -4.88 3.48 12.24
CA ILE A 22 -5.10 4.30 13.45
C ILE A 22 -6.01 3.57 14.45
N VAL A 23 -7.05 2.88 13.97
CA VAL A 23 -7.92 2.06 14.82
C VAL A 23 -7.13 0.93 15.47
N VAL A 24 -6.30 0.22 14.71
CA VAL A 24 -5.42 -0.85 15.24
C VAL A 24 -4.40 -0.30 16.24
N LEU A 25 -3.82 0.86 15.97
CA LEU A 25 -2.91 1.55 16.89
C LEU A 25 -3.60 1.92 18.21
N ALA A 26 -4.82 2.45 18.15
CA ALA A 26 -5.59 2.82 19.34
C ALA A 26 -5.99 1.59 20.17
N LEU A 27 -6.52 0.55 19.54
CA LEU A 27 -6.91 -0.70 20.20
C LEU A 27 -5.70 -1.41 20.81
N SER A 28 -4.59 -1.52 20.07
CA SER A 28 -3.36 -2.15 20.57
C SER A 28 -2.74 -1.37 21.73
N THR A 29 -2.83 -0.04 21.74
CA THR A 29 -2.40 0.78 22.89
C THR A 29 -3.21 0.43 24.14
N ARG A 30 -4.54 0.38 24.03
CA ARG A 30 -5.43 0.07 25.15
C ARG A 30 -5.24 -1.33 25.71
N VAL A 31 -5.19 -2.34 24.83
CA VAL A 31 -4.94 -3.75 25.20
C VAL A 31 -3.60 -3.90 25.93
N ASN A 32 -2.54 -3.22 25.45
CA ASN A 32 -1.22 -3.31 26.08
C ASN A 32 -1.12 -2.52 27.40
N GLN A 33 -1.89 -1.44 27.55
CA GLN A 33 -1.93 -0.65 28.79
C GLN A 33 -2.43 -1.50 29.97
N PHE A 34 -3.43 -2.38 29.75
CA PHE A 34 -3.94 -3.29 30.77
C PHE A 34 -2.88 -4.28 31.29
N GLN A 35 -1.92 -4.66 30.44
CA GLN A 35 -0.85 -5.59 30.77
C GLN A 35 0.45 -4.89 31.20
N GLU A 36 0.41 -3.56 31.45
CA GLU A 36 1.58 -2.71 31.69
C GLU A 36 2.71 -2.92 30.67
N PHE A 37 2.32 -3.24 29.44
CA PHE A 37 3.21 -3.61 28.35
C PHE A 37 4.13 -4.81 28.65
N PHE A 38 3.92 -5.62 29.70
CA PHE A 38 4.90 -6.61 30.16
C PHE A 38 5.34 -7.63 29.08
N PHE A 39 4.42 -8.05 28.21
CA PHE A 39 4.69 -9.06 27.18
C PHE A 39 5.05 -8.42 25.83
N ILE A 40 6.32 -8.58 25.41
CA ILE A 40 6.82 -8.12 24.09
C ILE A 40 5.98 -8.69 22.94
N ALA A 41 5.51 -9.93 23.08
CA ALA A 41 4.67 -10.64 22.11
C ALA A 41 3.36 -9.90 21.77
N ASP A 42 2.76 -9.22 22.74
CA ASP A 42 1.47 -8.54 22.58
C ASP A 42 1.65 -7.10 22.04
N ARG A 43 2.91 -6.63 21.93
CA ARG A 43 3.29 -5.33 21.36
C ARG A 43 3.47 -5.34 19.84
N PHE A 44 3.46 -6.51 19.17
CA PHE A 44 3.71 -6.56 17.73
C PHE A 44 2.71 -5.73 16.91
N PRO A 45 1.38 -5.84 17.10
CA PRO A 45 0.42 -5.01 16.37
C PRO A 45 0.66 -3.52 16.61
N PHE A 46 0.98 -3.14 17.85
CA PHE A 46 1.28 -1.75 18.20
C PHE A 46 2.50 -1.20 17.45
N ILE A 47 3.63 -1.93 17.48
CA ILE A 47 4.86 -1.52 16.81
C ILE A 47 4.68 -1.49 15.28
N LEU A 48 4.05 -2.52 14.71
CA LEU A 48 3.78 -2.59 13.27
C LEU A 48 2.84 -1.48 12.81
N SER A 49 1.84 -1.12 13.61
CA SER A 49 0.97 0.00 13.30
C SER A 49 1.70 1.33 13.28
N ILE A 50 2.65 1.57 14.20
CA ILE A 50 3.50 2.77 14.18
C ILE A 50 4.36 2.81 12.92
N ILE A 51 5.03 1.71 12.59
CA ILE A 51 5.89 1.62 11.39
C ILE A 51 5.04 1.82 10.13
N THR A 52 3.90 1.16 10.05
CA THR A 52 2.96 1.26 8.92
C THR A 52 2.42 2.69 8.80
N PHE A 53 2.09 3.35 9.91
CA PHE A 53 1.63 4.74 9.92
C PHE A 53 2.72 5.68 9.40
N ALA A 54 3.95 5.55 9.89
CA ALA A 54 5.08 6.38 9.47
C ALA A 54 5.41 6.17 7.99
N VAL A 55 5.50 4.91 7.54
CA VAL A 55 5.84 4.56 6.16
C VAL A 55 4.74 5.02 5.20
N LEU A 56 3.47 4.66 5.44
CA LEU A 56 2.36 5.07 4.58
C LEU A 56 2.11 6.58 4.63
N GLY A 57 2.24 7.19 5.82
CA GLY A 57 2.14 8.63 6.00
C GLY A 57 3.20 9.38 5.18
N LEU A 58 4.46 8.95 5.26
CA LEU A 58 5.55 9.52 4.48
C LEU A 58 5.33 9.32 2.97
N MET A 59 4.99 8.11 2.53
CA MET A 59 4.74 7.83 1.11
C MET A 59 3.61 8.70 0.56
N THR A 60 2.50 8.80 1.30
CA THR A 60 1.33 9.60 0.94
C THR A 60 1.67 11.08 0.91
N LEU A 61 2.35 11.60 1.95
CA LEU A 61 2.75 13.00 2.04
C LEU A 61 3.69 13.39 0.90
N VAL A 62 4.71 12.58 0.61
CA VAL A 62 5.66 12.83 -0.49
C VAL A 62 4.94 12.82 -1.83
N ASP A 63 3.97 11.94 -2.05
CA ASP A 63 3.17 11.88 -3.29
C ASP A 63 2.29 13.13 -3.47
N PHE A 64 1.79 13.71 -2.38
CA PHE A 64 1.06 14.99 -2.40
C PHE A 64 1.96 16.19 -2.67
N VAL A 65 3.13 16.26 -2.01
CA VAL A 65 4.02 17.43 -2.04
C VAL A 65 4.84 17.49 -3.33
N THR A 66 5.25 16.33 -3.87
CA THR A 66 6.20 16.29 -4.99
C THR A 66 5.52 15.93 -6.31
N ASN A 67 6.02 16.54 -7.40
CA ASN A 67 5.51 16.24 -8.75
C ASN A 67 5.96 14.89 -9.29
N SER A 68 7.11 14.42 -8.82
CA SER A 68 7.77 13.17 -9.20
C SER A 68 8.27 12.51 -7.92
N SER A 69 7.39 11.73 -7.29
CA SER A 69 7.71 10.97 -6.09
C SER A 69 8.29 9.61 -6.51
N TYR A 70 9.49 9.27 -6.03
CA TYR A 70 10.02 7.91 -6.19
C TYR A 70 9.16 6.92 -5.38
N THR A 71 8.66 7.35 -4.22
CA THR A 71 7.78 6.57 -3.35
C THR A 71 6.43 6.22 -3.99
N GLY A 72 5.99 7.02 -4.97
CA GLY A 72 4.74 6.79 -5.70
C GLY A 72 4.88 5.83 -6.89
N ARG A 73 6.10 5.36 -7.19
CA ARG A 73 6.37 4.44 -8.29
C ARG A 73 5.88 3.03 -7.93
N PRO A 74 5.31 2.29 -8.90
CA PRO A 74 4.72 0.98 -8.63
C PRO A 74 5.71 -0.03 -8.02
N GLN A 75 6.97 -0.01 -8.47
CA GLN A 75 8.02 -0.92 -7.97
C GLN A 75 8.29 -0.73 -6.48
N PHE A 76 8.36 0.53 -6.05
CA PHE A 76 8.59 0.88 -4.66
C PHE A 76 7.39 0.53 -3.79
N GLU A 77 6.17 0.88 -4.24
CA GLU A 77 4.93 0.57 -3.52
C GLU A 77 4.75 -0.94 -3.35
N LEU A 78 4.94 -1.71 -4.42
CA LEU A 78 4.88 -3.17 -4.35
C LEU A 78 5.91 -3.74 -3.38
N GLY A 79 7.13 -3.21 -3.38
CA GLY A 79 8.17 -3.61 -2.42
C GLY A 79 7.73 -3.35 -0.97
N VAL A 80 7.28 -2.14 -0.68
CA VAL A 80 6.84 -1.75 0.67
C VAL A 80 5.63 -2.57 1.12
N PHE A 81 4.58 -2.68 0.31
CA PHE A 81 3.39 -3.44 0.67
C PHE A 81 3.68 -4.95 0.80
N SER A 82 4.61 -5.50 0.01
CA SER A 82 5.01 -6.90 0.16
C SER A 82 5.73 -7.14 1.49
N VAL A 83 6.68 -6.28 1.84
CA VAL A 83 7.43 -6.38 3.11
C VAL A 83 6.48 -6.20 4.30
N LEU A 84 5.65 -5.14 4.28
CA LEU A 84 4.64 -4.91 5.32
C LEU A 84 3.66 -6.09 5.40
N GLY A 85 3.20 -6.61 4.27
CA GLY A 85 2.28 -7.75 4.21
C GLY A 85 2.85 -9.02 4.83
N ILE A 86 4.13 -9.32 4.60
CA ILE A 86 4.82 -10.47 5.22
C ILE A 86 4.91 -10.30 6.74
N PHE A 87 5.32 -9.12 7.21
CA PHE A 87 5.44 -8.86 8.64
C PHE A 87 4.07 -8.91 9.33
N TRP A 88 3.07 -8.24 8.77
CA TRP A 88 1.71 -8.30 9.27
C TRP A 88 1.19 -9.73 9.33
N LEU A 89 1.39 -10.55 8.28
CA LEU A 89 0.99 -11.96 8.29
C LEU A 89 1.66 -12.74 9.42
N ALA A 90 2.99 -12.66 9.51
CA ALA A 90 3.78 -13.45 10.45
C ALA A 90 3.42 -13.11 11.91
N PHE A 91 3.37 -11.82 12.23
CA PHE A 91 3.09 -11.38 13.59
C PHE A 91 1.61 -11.52 13.95
N ASN A 92 0.68 -11.30 13.01
CA ASN A 92 -0.74 -11.54 13.28
C ASN A 92 -1.04 -13.02 13.51
N ALA A 93 -0.38 -13.94 12.79
CA ALA A 93 -0.51 -15.37 13.03
C ALA A 93 0.01 -15.75 14.43
N PHE A 94 1.16 -15.19 14.84
CA PHE A 94 1.73 -15.40 16.17
C PHE A 94 0.83 -14.86 17.28
N SER A 95 0.39 -13.60 17.19
CA SER A 95 -0.53 -12.99 18.17
C SER A 95 -1.88 -13.72 18.23
N SER A 96 -2.43 -14.11 17.08
CA SER A 96 -3.70 -14.86 17.03
C SER A 96 -3.61 -16.23 17.71
N SER A 97 -2.47 -16.92 17.57
CA SER A 97 -2.23 -18.20 18.25
C SER A 97 -2.19 -18.02 19.77
N ARG A 98 -1.55 -16.94 20.24
CA ARG A 98 -1.48 -16.60 21.67
C ARG A 98 -2.85 -16.25 22.25
N TRP A 99 -3.70 -15.56 21.49
CA TRP A 99 -5.04 -15.16 21.92
C TRP A 99 -6.10 -16.25 21.70
N ASN A 100 -5.71 -17.47 21.31
CA ASN A 100 -6.66 -18.53 21.00
C ASN A 100 -7.54 -18.94 22.19
N GLY A 101 -7.06 -18.73 23.43
CA GLY A 101 -7.83 -19.00 24.65
C GLY A 101 -8.79 -17.89 25.06
N VAL A 102 -8.78 -16.73 24.39
CA VAL A 102 -9.65 -15.60 24.73
C VAL A 102 -10.96 -15.72 23.94
N PRO A 103 -12.13 -15.78 24.60
CA PRO A 103 -13.41 -15.91 23.93
C PRO A 103 -13.77 -14.62 23.17
N PHE A 104 -14.45 -14.75 22.03
CA PHE A 104 -15.02 -13.60 21.33
C PHE A 104 -16.26 -13.02 22.04
N ASN A 105 -16.95 -13.84 22.84
CA ASN A 105 -18.11 -13.40 23.62
C ASN A 105 -17.72 -13.12 25.08
N CYS A 106 -17.11 -11.96 25.31
CA CYS A 106 -16.61 -11.59 26.62
C CYS A 106 -17.71 -11.40 27.67
N ALA A 107 -18.91 -10.98 27.26
CA ALA A 107 -20.01 -10.66 28.18
C ALA A 107 -20.69 -11.89 28.79
N SER A 108 -20.59 -13.07 28.17
CA SER A 108 -21.16 -14.31 28.72
C SER A 108 -20.22 -15.04 29.68
N GLU A 109 -18.90 -14.90 29.47
CA GLU A 109 -17.88 -15.65 30.21
C GLU A 109 -17.32 -14.88 31.42
N ILE A 110 -17.30 -13.54 31.34
CA ILE A 110 -16.71 -12.69 32.38
C ILE A 110 -17.83 -12.07 33.23
N PRO A 111 -17.87 -12.32 34.55
CA PRO A 111 -18.85 -11.70 35.44
C PRO A 111 -18.76 -10.18 35.41
N SER A 112 -19.92 -9.50 35.56
CA SER A 112 -20.02 -8.04 35.55
C SER A 112 -19.23 -7.33 36.66
N ASP A 113 -18.80 -8.08 37.68
CA ASP A 113 -17.99 -7.56 38.80
C ASP A 113 -16.55 -7.21 38.38
N PHE A 114 -16.11 -7.60 37.18
CA PHE A 114 -14.78 -7.33 36.63
C PHE A 114 -14.85 -6.45 35.36
N PRO A 115 -15.25 -5.17 35.49
CA PRO A 115 -15.48 -4.30 34.33
C PRO A 115 -14.21 -4.07 33.50
N ASP A 116 -13.04 -3.96 34.13
CA ASP A 116 -11.77 -3.73 33.42
C ASP A 116 -11.37 -4.93 32.55
N THR A 117 -11.51 -6.15 33.08
CA THR A 117 -11.24 -7.39 32.34
C THR A 117 -12.22 -7.57 31.18
N LEU A 118 -13.50 -7.24 31.41
CA LEU A 118 -14.52 -7.29 30.38
C LEU A 118 -14.19 -6.32 29.22
N GLN A 119 -13.83 -5.08 29.54
CA GLN A 119 -13.42 -4.09 28.55
C GLN A 119 -12.16 -4.54 27.78
N TRP A 120 -11.13 -5.01 28.49
CA TRP A 120 -9.91 -5.53 27.86
C TRP A 120 -10.22 -6.67 26.88
N CYS A 121 -11.08 -7.61 27.26
CA CYS A 121 -11.46 -8.72 26.40
C CYS A 121 -12.19 -8.24 25.14
N GLN A 122 -13.11 -7.27 25.26
CA GLN A 122 -13.83 -6.70 24.12
C GLN A 122 -12.88 -5.97 23.15
N GLU A 123 -11.94 -5.19 23.69
CA GLU A 123 -10.93 -4.47 22.90
C GLU A 123 -9.96 -5.44 22.22
N LEU A 124 -9.56 -6.53 22.89
CA LEU A 124 -8.72 -7.57 22.32
C LEU A 124 -9.44 -8.34 21.20
N ALA A 125 -10.72 -8.67 21.39
CA ALA A 125 -11.54 -9.30 20.36
C ALA A 125 -11.67 -8.40 19.11
N ALA A 126 -11.89 -7.10 19.30
CA ALA A 126 -11.89 -6.13 18.22
C ALA A 126 -10.52 -6.05 17.53
N LEU A 127 -9.44 -5.90 18.31
CA LEU A 127 -8.07 -5.85 17.79
C LEU A 127 -7.76 -7.05 16.90
N ARG A 128 -8.11 -8.26 17.35
CA ARG A 128 -7.92 -9.50 16.59
C ARG A 128 -8.57 -9.46 15.22
N ILE A 129 -9.75 -8.85 15.09
CA ILE A 129 -10.42 -8.72 13.79
C ILE A 129 -9.73 -7.65 12.93
N PHE A 130 -9.47 -6.48 13.50
CA PHE A 130 -8.92 -5.35 12.74
C PHE A 130 -7.51 -5.61 12.21
N VAL A 131 -6.64 -6.34 12.93
CA VAL A 131 -5.30 -6.69 12.41
C VAL A 131 -5.37 -7.56 11.15
N TRP A 132 -6.33 -8.48 11.07
CA TRP A 132 -6.53 -9.30 9.87
C TRP A 132 -7.16 -8.51 8.73
N VAL A 133 -8.11 -7.61 9.04
CA VAL A 133 -8.69 -6.69 8.06
C VAL A 133 -7.60 -5.80 7.46
N GLU A 134 -6.72 -5.23 8.28
CA GLU A 134 -5.59 -4.41 7.82
C GLU A 134 -4.66 -5.19 6.89
N TRP A 135 -4.28 -6.42 7.28
CA TRP A 135 -3.48 -7.29 6.43
C TRP A 135 -4.14 -7.59 5.08
N ILE A 136 -5.44 -7.88 5.05
CA ILE A 136 -6.20 -8.11 3.81
C ILE A 136 -6.15 -6.87 2.92
N ILE A 137 -6.33 -5.68 3.47
CA ILE A 137 -6.29 -4.42 2.69
C ILE A 137 -4.89 -4.21 2.10
N ILE A 138 -3.82 -4.45 2.87
CA ILE A 138 -2.43 -4.38 2.39
C ILE A 138 -2.23 -5.35 1.22
N LEU A 139 -2.64 -6.61 1.39
CA LEU A 139 -2.50 -7.64 0.35
C LEU A 139 -3.27 -7.29 -0.92
N LEU A 140 -4.54 -6.89 -0.79
CA LEU A 140 -5.37 -6.49 -1.93
C LEU A 140 -4.78 -5.27 -2.64
N THR A 141 -4.24 -4.29 -1.90
CA THR A 141 -3.59 -3.12 -2.48
C THR A 141 -2.36 -3.52 -3.30
N ALA A 142 -1.53 -4.43 -2.79
CA ALA A 142 -0.38 -4.97 -3.52
C ALA A 142 -0.82 -5.73 -4.79
N LEU A 143 -1.81 -6.62 -4.68
CA LEU A 143 -2.30 -7.42 -5.80
C LEU A 143 -2.93 -6.56 -6.90
N VAL A 144 -3.78 -5.60 -6.54
CA VAL A 144 -4.41 -4.68 -7.51
C VAL A 144 -3.36 -3.82 -8.19
N THR A 145 -2.36 -3.33 -7.45
CA THR A 145 -1.24 -2.55 -8.01
C THR A 145 -0.42 -3.39 -8.97
N LEU A 146 -0.13 -4.65 -8.61
CA LEU A 146 0.60 -5.59 -9.46
C LEU A 146 -0.18 -5.91 -10.74
N GLN A 147 -1.45 -6.29 -10.61
CA GLN A 147 -2.31 -6.58 -11.76
C GLN A 147 -2.42 -5.39 -12.70
N TYR A 148 -2.62 -4.18 -12.15
CA TYR A 148 -2.70 -2.97 -12.93
C TYR A 148 -1.41 -2.68 -13.70
N THR A 149 -0.26 -2.77 -13.02
CA THR A 149 1.05 -2.49 -13.64
C THR A 149 1.42 -3.50 -14.71
N LEU A 150 1.16 -4.79 -14.46
CA LEU A 150 1.35 -5.85 -15.46
C LEU A 150 0.43 -5.67 -16.67
N SER A 151 -0.84 -5.34 -16.43
CA SER A 151 -1.81 -5.07 -17.51
C SER A 151 -1.37 -3.91 -18.40
N GLN A 152 -0.88 -2.82 -17.81
CA GLN A 152 -0.36 -1.67 -18.56
C GLN A 152 0.93 -2.00 -19.31
N SER A 153 1.85 -2.74 -18.69
CA SER A 153 3.08 -3.20 -19.33
C SER A 153 2.80 -4.09 -20.54
N ASN A 154 1.87 -5.05 -20.41
CA ASN A 154 1.47 -5.95 -21.48
C ASN A 154 0.74 -5.23 -22.62
N SER A 155 0.11 -4.09 -22.33
CA SER A 155 -0.53 -3.23 -23.34
C SER A 155 0.47 -2.32 -24.08
N GLY A 156 1.78 -2.45 -23.83
CA GLY A 156 2.82 -1.65 -24.46
C GLY A 156 3.15 -0.33 -23.73
N ASN A 157 2.44 0.01 -22.65
CA ASN A 157 2.67 1.22 -21.87
C ASN A 157 3.80 1.03 -20.85
N LYS A 158 5.04 0.88 -21.34
CA LYS A 158 6.22 0.64 -20.50
C LYS A 158 6.55 1.81 -19.56
N HIS A 159 6.08 3.02 -19.87
CA HIS A 159 6.29 4.22 -19.05
C HIS A 159 5.52 4.20 -17.72
N VAL A 160 4.70 3.17 -17.46
CA VAL A 160 4.06 2.96 -16.16
C VAL A 160 5.06 2.85 -15.01
N PHE A 161 6.30 2.43 -15.29
CA PHE A 161 7.36 2.30 -14.30
C PHE A 161 8.18 3.58 -14.09
N ASP A 162 8.09 4.55 -14.98
CA ASP A 162 8.96 5.74 -14.97
C ASP A 162 8.48 6.81 -13.99
N GLY A 163 7.18 6.81 -13.69
CA GLY A 163 6.52 7.84 -12.89
C GLY A 163 5.62 7.28 -11.79
N PRO A 164 5.11 8.17 -10.92
CA PRO A 164 4.21 7.78 -9.85
C PRO A 164 2.81 7.43 -10.40
N LEU A 165 2.21 6.36 -9.88
CA LEU A 165 0.88 5.89 -10.30
C LEU A 165 -0.23 6.93 -10.07
N SER A 166 -0.04 7.83 -9.09
CA SER A 166 -0.97 8.93 -8.78
C SER A 166 -1.20 9.88 -9.95
N ARG A 167 -0.23 9.97 -10.86
CA ARG A 167 -0.18 10.88 -12.00
C ARG A 167 -0.06 10.13 -13.34
N TYR A 168 -0.10 8.80 -13.30
CA TYR A 168 0.01 7.98 -14.48
C TYR A 168 -1.22 8.18 -15.38
N GLU A 169 -0.94 8.40 -16.66
CA GLU A 169 -1.93 8.56 -17.72
C GLU A 169 -1.53 7.67 -18.91
N PRO A 170 -2.34 6.66 -19.27
CA PRO A 170 -1.98 5.70 -20.31
C PRO A 170 -1.87 6.35 -21.69
N SER A 171 -2.71 7.35 -21.99
CA SER A 171 -2.76 8.03 -23.29
C SER A 171 -1.51 8.87 -23.63
N ARG A 172 -0.67 9.19 -22.64
CA ARG A 172 0.50 10.06 -22.82
C ARG A 172 1.60 9.43 -23.68
N GLY A 173 1.69 8.10 -23.72
CA GLY A 173 2.65 7.37 -24.55
C GLY A 173 2.31 7.33 -26.05
N GLN A 174 1.02 7.47 -26.42
CA GLN A 174 0.58 7.40 -27.81
C GLN A 174 0.85 8.68 -28.61
N HIS A 175 0.88 9.84 -27.94
CA HIS A 175 0.99 11.14 -28.62
C HIS A 175 2.38 11.45 -29.20
N ASN A 176 3.43 10.78 -28.71
CA ASN A 176 4.80 10.94 -29.22
C ASN A 176 5.07 10.07 -30.46
N ILE A 177 4.22 9.08 -30.76
CA ILE A 177 4.40 8.21 -31.92
C ILE A 177 3.79 8.84 -33.18
N THR A 178 2.72 9.63 -33.05
CA THR A 178 2.00 10.22 -34.20
C THR A 178 2.70 11.43 -34.81
N THR A 179 3.62 12.08 -34.10
CA THR A 179 4.32 13.29 -34.59
C THR A 179 5.62 13.00 -35.35
N ASN A 180 6.11 11.76 -35.35
CA ASN A 180 7.36 11.37 -36.02
C ASN A 180 7.21 10.51 -37.29
N VAL A 181 5.99 10.29 -37.78
CA VAL A 181 5.76 9.46 -38.99
C VAL A 181 5.83 10.27 -40.31
N ASN A 182 5.85 11.60 -40.27
CA ASN A 182 5.69 12.43 -41.48
C ASN A 182 6.93 13.22 -41.94
N ASN A 183 8.15 12.90 -41.51
CA ASN A 183 9.34 13.63 -42.00
C ASN A 183 10.60 12.75 -42.12
N TYR A 184 10.47 11.56 -42.71
CA TYR A 184 11.60 11.05 -43.49
C TYR A 184 11.42 11.56 -44.91
N PRO A 185 12.17 12.60 -45.33
CA PRO A 185 12.33 12.81 -46.76
C PRO A 185 12.98 11.51 -47.26
N PHE A 186 12.27 10.81 -48.14
CA PHE A 186 12.93 9.89 -49.06
C PHE A 186 14.05 10.69 -49.72
N GLY A 187 15.26 10.54 -49.19
CA GLY A 187 16.47 11.04 -49.79
C GLY A 187 16.60 10.30 -51.11
N ASN A 188 16.25 11.01 -52.18
CA ASN A 188 16.50 10.58 -53.54
C ASN A 188 17.98 10.22 -53.65
N ASN A 189 18.21 9.03 -54.20
CA ASN A 189 19.52 8.58 -54.65
C ASN A 189 20.03 9.54 -55.74
N GLU A 190 20.82 10.54 -55.40
CA GLU A 190 21.69 11.21 -56.37
C GLU A 190 23.08 10.58 -56.31
N TYR A 191 23.24 9.57 -57.16
CA TYR A 191 24.53 9.11 -57.64
C TYR A 191 25.25 10.28 -58.33
N TYR A 192 26.21 10.90 -57.64
CA TYR A 192 27.24 11.68 -58.32
C TYR A 192 28.44 10.79 -58.63
N GLU A 193 28.37 10.22 -59.82
CA GLU A 193 29.48 9.69 -60.59
C GLU A 193 30.49 10.82 -60.85
N LYS A 194 31.64 10.80 -60.17
CA LYS A 194 32.80 11.62 -60.53
C LYS A 194 33.78 10.76 -61.32
N ASN A 195 33.61 10.80 -62.64
CA ASN A 195 34.65 10.50 -63.62
C ASN A 195 35.31 11.82 -64.07
N SER A 196 36.60 11.71 -64.42
CA SER A 196 37.41 12.67 -65.20
C SER A 196 38.09 13.79 -64.38
N TYR A 197 39.41 14.05 -64.39
CA TYR A 197 40.57 13.66 -65.21
C TYR A 197 41.83 13.63 -64.32
#